data_AF-A0A1V5V2D4-F1
#
_entry.id   AF-A0A1V5V2D4-F1
#
_cell.length_a   1.000
_cell.length_b   1.000
_cell.length_c   1.000
_cell.angle_alpha   90.00
_cell.angle_beta   90.00
_cell.angle_gamma   90.00
#
_symmetry.space_group_name_H-M   'P 1'
#
loop_
_entity.id
_entity.type
_entity.pdbx_description
1 polymer ?
#
loop_
_entity_poly.entity_id
_entity_poly.type
_entity_poly.pdbx_seq_one_letter_code
_entity_poly.pdbx_strand_id
1 'polypeptide(L)'
;MTDNELIRSTLDRLNLTYKEASSITGMSETTFKRYGTVSAKVKPAVWRSLLEYEATSYIRQQDINTRAASMGATATESPKRRGRPRQRMFELDGDFNRRLIQLRKEACNEKKKS
;
A
#
# COMPACT_ATOMS: atom_id res chain seq x y z
N MET A 1 10.72 9.53 -15.54
CA MET A 1 10.10 9.62 -14.21
C MET A 1 10.50 10.92 -13.57
N THR A 2 9.56 11.84 -13.38
CA THR A 2 9.81 13.18 -12.83
C THR A 2 9.53 13.23 -11.33
N ASP A 3 10.07 14.23 -10.60
CA ASP A 3 9.93 14.36 -9.14
C ASP A 3 8.48 14.30 -8.65
N ASN A 4 7.54 14.87 -9.41
CA ASN A 4 6.10 14.83 -9.12
C ASN A 4 5.51 13.42 -9.26
N GLU A 5 5.95 12.64 -10.25
CA GLU A 5 5.55 11.24 -10.42
C GLU A 5 6.12 10.37 -9.30
N LEU A 6 7.37 10.63 -8.92
CA LEU A 6 8.01 10.01 -7.75
C LEU A 6 7.21 10.30 -6.47
N ILE A 7 6.85 11.56 -6.21
CA ILE A 7 6.03 11.91 -5.03
C ILE A 7 4.70 11.16 -5.03
N ARG A 8 3.98 11.16 -6.17
CA ARG A 8 2.70 10.44 -6.27
C ARG A 8 2.87 8.95 -6.02
N SER A 9 3.88 8.34 -6.64
CA SER A 9 4.16 6.91 -6.47
C SER A 9 4.56 6.57 -5.03
N THR A 10 5.36 7.40 -4.37
CA THR A 10 5.72 7.22 -2.96
C THR A 10 4.51 7.33 -2.04
N LEU A 11 3.62 8.32 -2.27
CA LEU A 11 2.41 8.48 -1.48
C LEU A 11 1.46 7.29 -1.66
N ASP A 12 1.30 6.80 -2.89
CA ASP A 12 0.48 5.62 -3.18
C ASP A 12 1.05 4.37 -2.51
N ARG A 13 2.37 4.14 -2.60
CA ARG A 13 3.07 3.03 -1.93
C ARG A 13 2.90 3.07 -0.42
N LEU A 14 2.98 4.25 0.19
CA LEU A 14 2.79 4.44 1.63
C LEU A 14 1.32 4.52 2.04
N ASN A 15 0.39 4.48 1.07
CA ASN A 15 -1.05 4.68 1.27
C ASN A 15 -1.37 5.96 2.08
N LEU A 16 -0.64 7.04 1.78
CA LEU A 16 -0.77 8.33 2.45
C LEU A 16 -1.56 9.32 1.60
N THR A 17 -2.44 10.07 2.26
CA THR A 17 -3.08 11.24 1.68
C THR A 17 -2.13 12.45 1.71
N TYR A 18 -2.38 13.45 0.85
CA TYR A 18 -1.65 14.72 0.89
C TYR A 18 -1.70 15.41 2.26
N LYS A 19 -2.83 15.26 2.96
CA LYS A 19 -3.01 15.79 4.32
C LYS A 19 -2.06 15.13 5.31
N GLU A 20 -1.99 13.79 5.32
CA GLU A 20 -1.10 13.04 6.21
C GLU A 20 0.37 13.32 5.90
N ALA A 21 0.73 13.31 4.62
CA ALA A 21 2.09 13.62 4.18
C ALA A 21 2.53 15.05 4.54
N SER A 22 1.60 16.01 4.48
CA SER A 22 1.88 17.39 4.92
C SER A 22 2.13 17.48 6.43
N SER A 23 1.43 16.66 7.23
CA SER A 23 1.63 16.59 8.67
C SER A 23 2.97 15.95 9.03
N ILE A 24 3.40 14.92 8.30
CA ILE A 24 4.71 14.26 8.47
C ILE A 24 5.86 15.23 8.16
N THR A 25 5.70 16.02 7.10
CA THR A 25 6.74 16.93 6.60
C THR A 25 6.73 18.31 7.27
N GLY A 26 5.76 18.58 8.16
CA GLY A 26 5.66 19.83 8.90
C GLY A 26 5.29 21.04 8.04
N MET A 27 4.60 20.85 6.92
CA MET A 27 4.20 21.93 6.02
C MET A 27 2.70 21.96 5.74
N SER A 28 2.20 23.03 5.14
CA SER A 28 0.79 23.10 4.77
C SER A 28 0.44 22.12 3.64
N GLU A 29 -0.76 21.57 3.70
CA GLU A 29 -1.28 20.65 2.66
C GLU A 29 -1.24 21.29 1.27
N THR A 30 -1.57 22.58 1.16
CA THR A 30 -1.50 23.32 -0.10
C THR A 30 -0.09 23.42 -0.65
N THR A 31 0.91 23.60 0.21
CA THR A 31 2.32 23.64 -0.20
C THR A 31 2.79 22.26 -0.64
N PHE A 32 2.44 21.22 0.12
CA PHE A 32 2.81 19.85 -0.22
C PHE A 32 2.15 19.37 -1.53
N LYS A 33 0.88 19.70 -1.74
CA LYS A 33 0.12 19.36 -2.96
C LYS A 33 0.76 19.94 -4.22
N ARG A 34 1.49 21.07 -4.13
CA ARG A 34 2.24 21.63 -5.27
C ARG A 34 3.33 20.69 -5.77
N TYR A 35 4.00 19.94 -4.90
CA TYR A 35 4.98 18.93 -5.34
C TYR A 35 4.35 17.79 -6.13
N GLY A 36 3.09 17.47 -5.84
CA GLY A 36 2.35 16.42 -6.55
C GLY A 36 1.64 16.91 -7.82
N THR A 37 1.54 18.21 -8.09
CA THR A 37 0.70 18.76 -9.18
C THR A 37 1.45 19.68 -10.14
N VAL A 38 2.44 20.42 -9.62
CA VAL A 38 3.27 21.36 -10.39
C VAL A 38 4.63 20.71 -10.62
N SER A 39 5.27 21.03 -11.76
CA SER A 39 6.66 20.64 -12.03
C SER A 39 7.64 21.48 -11.17
N ALA A 40 7.56 21.30 -9.85
CA ALA A 40 8.44 21.93 -8.88
C ALA A 40 9.42 20.90 -8.33
N LYS A 41 10.71 21.26 -8.28
CA LYS A 41 11.74 20.43 -7.68
C LYS A 41 11.43 20.21 -6.19
N VAL A 42 11.41 18.95 -5.77
CA VAL A 42 11.09 18.61 -4.39
C VAL A 42 12.32 18.88 -3.51
N LYS A 43 12.10 19.55 -2.37
CA LYS A 43 13.19 19.82 -1.43
C LYS A 43 13.72 18.51 -0.82
N PRO A 44 15.04 18.33 -0.69
CA PRO A 44 15.62 17.12 -0.10
C PRO A 44 15.10 16.79 1.30
N ALA A 45 14.76 17.80 2.11
CA ALA A 45 14.17 17.62 3.43
C ALA A 45 12.84 16.84 3.39
N VAL A 46 12.00 17.08 2.37
CA VAL A 46 10.72 16.40 2.20
C VAL A 46 10.93 14.91 1.94
N TRP A 47 11.91 14.60 1.09
CA TRP A 47 12.29 13.21 0.82
C TRP A 47 12.80 12.50 2.06
N ARG A 48 13.64 13.15 2.87
CA ARG A 48 14.12 12.56 4.13
C ARG A 48 12.95 12.20 5.06
N SER A 49 12.02 13.13 5.29
CA SER A 49 10.88 12.86 6.17
C SER A 49 9.97 11.74 5.66
N LEU A 50 9.75 11.63 4.35
CA LEU A 50 8.95 10.54 3.77
C LEU A 50 9.65 9.18 3.90
N LEU A 51 10.97 9.14 3.68
CA LEU A 51 11.77 7.92 3.80
C LEU A 51 11.94 7.47 5.26
N GLU A 52 12.09 8.41 6.19
CA GLU A 52 12.10 8.13 7.63
C GLU A 52 10.76 7.55 8.10
N TYR A 53 9.66 8.09 7.59
CA TYR A 53 8.32 7.54 7.85
C TYR A 53 8.16 6.12 7.29
N GLU A 54 8.65 5.88 6.06
CA GLU A 54 8.64 4.56 5.44
C GLU A 54 9.43 3.54 6.27
N ALA A 55 10.65 3.88 6.68
CA ALA A 55 11.48 3.02 7.52
C ALA A 55 10.80 2.69 8.85
N THR A 56 10.19 3.69 9.49
CA THR A 56 9.47 3.51 10.76
C THR A 56 8.24 2.61 10.58
N SER A 57 7.51 2.79 9.48
CA SER A 57 6.31 2.00 9.18
C SER A 57 6.68 0.55 8.87
N TYR A 58 7.78 0.32 8.18
CA TYR A 58 8.30 -1.01 7.87
C TYR A 58 8.70 -1.78 9.13
N ILE A 59 9.45 -1.15 10.05
CA ILE A 59 9.84 -1.75 11.33
C ILE A 59 8.59 -2.16 12.12
N ARG A 60 7.59 -1.28 12.21
CA ARG A 60 6.32 -1.59 12.91
C ARG A 60 5.58 -2.77 12.26
N GLN A 61 5.52 -2.83 10.94
CA GLN A 61 4.89 -3.96 10.23
C GLN A 61 5.65 -5.27 10.47
N GLN A 62 6.98 -5.24 10.45
CA GLN A 62 7.79 -6.41 10.80
C GLN A 62 7.57 -6.87 12.24
N ASP A 63 7.51 -5.95 13.19
CA ASP A 63 7.22 -6.26 14.60
C ASP A 63 5.84 -6.88 14.78
N ILE A 64 4.82 -6.32 14.11
CA ILE A 64 3.45 -6.86 14.14
C ILE A 64 3.43 -8.27 13.54
N ASN A 65 4.07 -8.49 12.40
CA ASN A 65 4.13 -9.80 11.75
C ASN A 65 4.88 -10.82 12.60
N THR A 66 5.98 -10.42 13.24
CA THR A 66 6.76 -11.27 14.14
C THR A 66 5.95 -11.66 15.37
N ARG A 67 5.23 -10.70 15.97
CA ARG A 67 4.33 -10.96 17.10
C ARG A 67 3.14 -11.83 16.69
N ALA A 68 2.51 -11.56 15.55
CA ALA A 68 1.39 -12.36 15.03
C ALA A 68 1.82 -13.81 14.74
N ALA A 69 3.01 -14.01 14.17
CA ALA A 69 3.60 -15.33 13.94
C ALA A 69 3.88 -16.06 15.27
N SER A 70 4.37 -15.35 16.29
CA SER A 70 4.62 -15.94 17.62
C SER A 70 3.35 -16.33 18.38
N MET A 71 2.20 -15.72 18.05
CA MET A 71 0.90 -15.98 18.69
C MET A 71 0.07 -17.05 17.96
N GLY A 72 0.59 -17.71 16.92
CA GLY A 72 -0.11 -18.78 16.22
C GLY A 72 -1.35 -18.34 15.43
N ALA A 73 -1.50 -17.03 15.15
CA ALA A 73 -2.66 -16.51 14.44
C ALA A 73 -2.56 -16.84 12.95
N THR A 74 -3.17 -17.94 12.52
CA THR A 74 -3.50 -18.17 11.12
C THR A 74 -4.43 -17.05 10.66
N ALA A 75 -4.01 -16.34 9.59
CA ALA A 75 -4.66 -15.17 9.00
C ALA A 75 -6.19 -15.23 9.11
N THR A 76 -6.75 -14.53 10.11
CA THR A 76 -8.19 -14.51 10.37
C THR A 76 -8.81 -13.38 9.55
N GLU A 77 -9.89 -13.73 8.85
CA GLU A 77 -10.66 -12.90 7.93
C GLU A 77 -10.91 -11.46 8.42
N SER A 78 -10.83 -10.52 7.49
CA SER A 78 -11.14 -9.11 7.72
C SER A 78 -12.59 -8.93 8.22
N PRO A 79 -12.82 -8.19 9.31
CA PRO A 79 -14.18 -7.97 9.81
C PRO A 79 -14.97 -7.09 8.84
N LYS A 80 -16.10 -7.64 8.37
CA LYS A 80 -17.08 -7.04 7.47
C LYS A 80 -17.67 -5.77 8.11
N ARG A 81 -17.12 -4.60 7.79
CA ARG A 81 -17.63 -3.29 8.25
C ARG A 81 -19.00 -3.02 7.64
N ARG A 82 -20.02 -2.91 8.50
CA ARG A 82 -21.39 -2.53 8.16
C ARG A 82 -21.44 -1.09 7.62
N GLY A 83 -22.12 -0.92 6.48
CA GLY A 83 -22.94 0.26 6.17
C GLY A 83 -22.26 1.50 5.57
N ARG A 84 -22.04 1.52 4.26
CA ARG A 84 -22.26 2.70 3.38
C ARG A 84 -22.39 2.23 1.93
N PRO A 85 -23.44 2.62 1.18
CA PRO A 85 -23.57 2.20 -0.21
C PRO A 85 -22.53 2.93 -1.05
N ARG A 86 -21.53 2.20 -1.54
CA ARG A 86 -20.57 2.72 -2.52
C ARG A 86 -21.15 2.40 -3.89
N GLN A 87 -21.54 3.46 -4.61
CA GLN A 87 -21.92 3.37 -6.01
C GLN A 87 -20.80 2.68 -6.81
N ARG A 88 -21.24 1.85 -7.76
CA ARG A 88 -20.53 1.16 -8.85
C ARG A 88 -19.34 2.00 -9.38
N MET A 89 -18.23 1.47 -9.86
CA MET A 89 -18.02 0.31 -10.72
C MET A 89 -16.49 0.21 -10.88
N PHE A 90 -15.90 -0.93 -10.57
CA PHE A 90 -14.66 -1.44 -11.17
C PHE A 90 -14.71 -2.93 -10.89
N GLU A 91 -15.38 -3.66 -11.79
CA GLU A 91 -15.18 -5.09 -11.92
C GLU A 91 -13.73 -5.30 -12.34
N LEU A 92 -12.84 -5.43 -11.35
CA LEU A 92 -11.52 -6.01 -11.53
C LEU A 92 -11.65 -7.50 -11.27
N ASP A 93 -11.99 -8.20 -12.35
CA ASP A 93 -11.66 -9.58 -12.69
C ASP A 93 -11.58 -10.58 -11.54
N GLY A 94 -12.75 -11.06 -11.11
CA GLY A 94 -12.87 -12.33 -10.38
C GLY A 94 -12.30 -13.53 -11.14
N ASP A 95 -12.08 -13.38 -12.45
CA ASP A 95 -11.46 -14.39 -13.31
C ASP A 95 -9.96 -14.54 -13.09
N PHE A 96 -9.23 -13.49 -12.71
CA PHE A 96 -7.78 -13.60 -12.46
C PHE A 96 -7.49 -14.48 -11.23
N ASN A 97 -8.25 -14.26 -10.14
CA ASN A 97 -8.11 -15.07 -8.94
C ASN A 97 -8.58 -16.51 -9.15
N ARG A 98 -9.64 -16.74 -9.94
CA ARG A 98 -10.04 -18.11 -10.31
C ARG A 98 -8.96 -18.80 -11.14
N ARG A 99 -8.31 -18.09 -12.06
CA ARG A 99 -7.24 -18.63 -12.92
C ARG A 99 -5.97 -18.97 -12.13
N LEU A 100 -5.59 -18.16 -11.14
CA LEU A 100 -4.49 -18.47 -10.23
C LEU A 100 -4.78 -19.71 -9.36
N ILE A 101 -6.02 -19.86 -8.88
CA ILE A 101 -6.43 -21.03 -8.10
C ILE A 101 -6.42 -22.29 -8.97
N GLN A 102 -6.85 -22.19 -10.23
CA GLN A 102 -6.83 -23.30 -11.18
C GLN A 102 -5.40 -23.77 -11.48
N LEU A 103 -4.49 -22.84 -11.83
CA LEU A 103 -3.07 -23.13 -12.11
C LEU A 103 -2.37 -23.77 -10.91
N ARG A 104 -2.70 -23.32 -9.68
CA ARG A 104 -2.14 -23.91 -8.47
C ARG A 104 -2.62 -25.34 -8.23
N LYS A 105 -3.88 -25.66 -8.58
CA LYS A 105 -4.42 -27.03 -8.48
C LYS A 105 -3.78 -27.95 -9.51
N GLU A 106 -3.57 -27.49 -10.74
CA GLU A 106 -2.93 -28.25 -11.82
C GLU A 106 -1.47 -28.60 -11.47
N ALA A 107 -0.68 -27.62 -10.99
CA ALA A 107 0.70 -27.83 -10.57
C ALA A 107 0.85 -28.82 -9.39
N CYS A 108 -0.14 -28.90 -8.50
CA CYS A 108 -0.15 -29.88 -7.41
C CYS A 108 -0.52 -31.30 -7.86
N ASN A 109 -1.22 -31.45 -8.99
CA ASN A 109 -1.67 -32.76 -9.45
C ASN A 109 -0.58 -33.50 -10.26
N GLU A 110 0.30 -32.79 -10.97
CA GLU A 110 1.46 -33.39 -11.66
C GLU A 110 2.46 -34.02 -10.68
N LYS A 111 2.66 -33.44 -9.49
CA LYS A 111 3.58 -33.99 -8.47
C LYS A 111 3.11 -35.27 -7.78
N LYS A 112 1.87 -35.72 -8.02
CA LYS A 112 1.32 -36.98 -7.48
C LYS A 112 1.27 -38.12 -8.49
N LYS A 113 1.65 -37.88 -9.75
CA LYS A 113 1.65 -38.89 -10.82
C LYS A 113 3.05 -39.30 -11.29
N SER A 114 4.11 -38.82 -10.63
CA SER A 114 5.49 -39.27 -10.85
C SER A 114 5.98 -40.12 -9.69
#